data_AF-A0AA41X9R4-F1
#
_entry.id   AF-A0AA41X9R4-F1
#
_cell.length_a   1.000
_cell.length_b   1.000
_cell.length_c   1.000
_cell.angle_alpha   90.00
_cell.angle_beta   90.00
_cell.angle_gamma   90.00
#
_symmetry.space_group_name_H-M   'P 1'
#
loop_
_entity.id
_entity.type
_entity.pdbx_description
1 polymer ?
#
loop_
_entity_poly.entity_id
_entity_poly.type
_entity_poly.pdbx_seq_one_letter_code
_entity_poly.pdbx_strand_id
1 'polypeptide(L)'
;MWPIWILIRSAGLTAYLLLFLSVLFGLLGSMQGCPVKWRPVLQIAHQTAGWLAFLIGLLHGMLLHFDTYQPFRWTEIFIPFAASYKKVPSALGTVTGGLLFIVLVTTDMRKRLSRKLWKVLHLLSLPACLLGGLHGIWIGTDTGKPLILAFYASTLSILFVLLVLRFMANQPAKKTRKV
;
A
#
# COMPACT_ATOMS: atom_id res chain seq x y z
N MET A 1 -23.10 -11.05 -18.33
CA MET A 1 -22.07 -11.41 -17.32
C MET A 1 -21.11 -10.23 -17.23
N TRP A 2 -20.84 -9.68 -16.04
CA TRP A 2 -19.77 -8.70 -15.89
C TRP A 2 -18.46 -9.38 -16.31
N PRO A 3 -17.64 -8.78 -17.19
CA PRO A 3 -16.36 -9.37 -17.54
C PRO A 3 -15.47 -9.33 -16.29
N ILE A 4 -15.20 -10.50 -15.70
CA ILE A 4 -14.32 -10.70 -14.53
C ILE A 4 -13.00 -9.94 -14.72
N TRP A 5 -12.51 -9.90 -15.96
CA TRP A 5 -11.40 -9.08 -16.41
C TRP A 5 -11.47 -7.60 -16.00
N ILE A 6 -12.59 -6.91 -16.22
CA ILE A 6 -12.75 -5.50 -15.84
C ILE A 6 -12.76 -5.38 -14.30
N LEU A 7 -13.42 -6.31 -13.62
CA LEU A 7 -13.51 -6.28 -12.16
C LEU A 7 -12.14 -6.47 -11.51
N ILE A 8 -11.30 -7.38 -12.03
CA ILE A 8 -9.91 -7.58 -11.58
C ILE A 8 -9.13 -6.27 -11.67
N ARG A 9 -9.19 -5.57 -12.81
CA ARG A 9 -8.44 -4.32 -13.05
C ARG A 9 -8.92 -3.19 -12.14
N SER A 10 -10.23 -2.98 -12.08
CA SER A 10 -10.85 -1.96 -11.24
C SER A 10 -10.57 -2.20 -9.76
N ALA A 11 -10.66 -3.45 -9.30
CA ALA A 11 -10.32 -3.82 -7.92
C ALA A 11 -8.84 -3.58 -7.61
N GLY A 12 -7.93 -3.95 -8.53
CA GLY A 12 -6.48 -3.74 -8.34
C GLY A 12 -6.10 -2.25 -8.21
N LEU A 13 -6.62 -1.40 -9.11
CA LEU A 13 -6.39 0.05 -9.05
C LEU A 13 -7.00 0.67 -7.78
N THR A 14 -8.21 0.25 -7.42
CA THR A 14 -8.92 0.74 -6.22
C THR A 14 -8.18 0.33 -4.94
N ALA A 15 -7.72 -0.93 -4.85
CA ALA A 15 -6.94 -1.42 -3.71
C ALA A 15 -5.65 -0.61 -3.53
N TYR A 16 -4.92 -0.35 -4.62
CA TYR A 16 -3.70 0.46 -4.57
C TYR A 16 -3.99 1.92 -4.18
N LEU A 17 -5.03 2.54 -4.74
CA LEU A 17 -5.43 3.91 -4.36
C LEU A 17 -5.75 3.98 -2.86
N LEU A 18 -6.53 3.03 -2.34
CA LEU A 18 -6.88 2.99 -0.92
C LEU A 18 -5.65 2.75 -0.03
N LEU A 19 -4.72 1.89 -0.46
CA LEU A 19 -3.46 1.66 0.24
C LEU A 19 -2.62 2.96 0.30
N PHE A 20 -2.50 3.64 -0.83
CA PHE A 20 -1.84 4.94 -0.92
C PHE A 20 -2.51 5.97 0.00
N LEU A 21 -3.84 6.10 -0.04
CA LEU A 21 -4.59 7.04 0.80
C LEU A 21 -4.42 6.72 2.28
N SER A 22 -4.43 5.44 2.67
CA SER A 22 -4.13 5.02 4.04
C SER A 22 -2.76 5.52 4.46
N VAL A 23 -1.71 5.23 3.69
CA VAL A 23 -0.34 5.69 3.99
C VAL A 23 -0.24 7.22 4.03
N LEU A 24 -0.87 7.91 3.08
CA LEU A 24 -0.94 9.36 2.99
C LEU A 24 -1.52 9.96 4.28
N PHE A 25 -2.69 9.50 4.71
CA PHE A 25 -3.35 10.00 5.93
C PHE A 25 -2.54 9.69 7.19
N GLY A 26 -1.92 8.51 7.26
CA GLY A 26 -1.03 8.14 8.35
C GLY A 26 0.22 9.04 8.43
N LEU A 27 0.81 9.39 7.28
CA LEU A 27 1.93 10.32 7.22
C LEU A 27 1.50 11.74 7.62
N LEU A 28 0.44 12.28 7.01
CA LEU A 28 -0.09 13.61 7.30
C LEU A 28 -0.45 13.76 8.78
N GLY A 29 -1.17 12.81 9.36
CA GLY A 29 -1.55 12.84 10.78
C GLY A 29 -0.36 12.78 11.75
N SER A 30 0.80 12.28 11.30
CA SER A 30 2.03 12.19 12.08
C SER A 30 2.96 13.39 11.94
N MET A 31 2.69 14.32 11.01
CA MET A 31 3.53 15.51 10.78
C MET A 31 3.29 16.58 11.85
N GLN A 32 4.36 17.33 12.19
CA GLN A 32 4.30 18.41 13.18
C GLN A 32 3.32 19.52 12.78
N GLY A 33 3.22 19.83 11.48
CA GLY A 33 2.31 20.84 10.94
C GLY A 33 0.84 20.43 10.85
N CYS A 34 0.48 19.20 11.20
CA CYS A 34 -0.93 18.76 11.17
C CYS A 34 -1.71 19.40 12.33
N PRO A 35 -2.77 20.21 12.04
CA PRO A 35 -3.59 20.78 13.10
C PRO A 35 -4.24 19.69 13.94
N VAL A 36 -4.25 19.87 15.26
CA VAL A 36 -4.71 18.86 16.22
C VAL A 36 -6.15 18.42 15.94
N LYS A 37 -7.02 19.35 15.52
CA LYS A 37 -8.43 19.08 15.17
C LYS A 37 -8.61 18.06 14.04
N TRP A 38 -7.63 17.93 13.13
CA TRP A 38 -7.71 17.01 11.99
C TRP A 38 -7.18 15.61 12.31
N ARG A 39 -6.40 15.43 13.38
CA ARG A 39 -5.77 14.15 13.73
C ARG A 39 -6.78 13.01 13.91
N PRO A 40 -7.94 13.19 14.59
CA PRO A 40 -8.93 12.12 14.70
C PRO A 40 -9.53 11.71 13.35
N VAL A 41 -9.84 12.68 12.50
CA VAL A 41 -10.41 12.44 11.15
C VAL A 41 -9.41 11.69 10.28
N LEU A 42 -8.16 12.14 10.25
CA LEU A 42 -7.09 11.47 9.50
C LEU A 42 -6.83 10.05 10.03
N GLN A 43 -6.92 9.84 11.35
CA GLN A 43 -6.76 8.52 11.94
C GLN A 43 -7.87 7.55 11.51
N ILE A 44 -9.14 8.01 11.51
CA ILE A 44 -10.27 7.21 11.02
C ILE A 44 -10.08 6.91 9.53
N ALA A 45 -9.79 7.93 8.72
CA ALA A 45 -9.57 7.77 7.28
C ALA A 45 -8.41 6.81 6.98
N HIS A 46 -7.29 6.91 7.72
CA HIS A 46 -6.15 6.01 7.62
C HIS A 46 -6.54 4.54 7.88
N GLN A 47 -7.28 4.29 8.97
CA GLN A 47 -7.69 2.95 9.36
C GLN A 47 -8.72 2.36 8.39
N THR A 48 -9.75 3.14 8.04
CA THR A 48 -10.79 2.72 7.10
C THR A 48 -10.20 2.42 5.72
N ALA A 49 -9.36 3.32 5.19
CA ALA A 49 -8.69 3.11 3.91
C ALA A 49 -7.78 1.88 3.93
N GLY A 50 -7.06 1.62 5.04
CA GLY A 50 -6.18 0.46 5.18
C GLY A 50 -6.94 -0.87 5.14
N TRP A 51 -8.06 -0.96 5.86
CA TRP A 51 -8.93 -2.14 5.82
C TRP A 51 -9.60 -2.35 4.46
N LEU A 52 -10.13 -1.27 3.86
CA LEU A 52 -10.73 -1.36 2.53
C LEU A 52 -9.69 -1.74 1.48
N ALA A 53 -8.47 -1.20 1.54
CA ALA A 53 -7.38 -1.59 0.65
C ALA A 53 -7.09 -3.09 0.73
N PHE A 54 -7.05 -3.65 1.93
CA PHE A 54 -6.82 -5.07 2.13
C PHE A 54 -7.97 -5.93 1.61
N LEU A 55 -9.22 -5.58 1.95
CA LEU A 55 -10.39 -6.36 1.52
C LEU A 55 -10.58 -6.32 0.00
N ILE A 56 -10.40 -5.15 -0.63
CA ILE A 56 -10.48 -5.02 -2.09
C ILE A 56 -9.26 -5.66 -2.76
N GLY A 57 -8.08 -5.60 -2.15
CA GLY A 57 -6.88 -6.31 -2.64
C GLY A 57 -7.03 -7.82 -2.57
N LEU A 58 -7.65 -8.34 -1.51
CA LEU A 58 -7.99 -9.75 -1.37
C LEU A 58 -9.02 -10.18 -2.41
N LEU A 59 -10.06 -9.37 -2.63
CA LEU A 59 -11.04 -9.59 -3.70
C LEU A 59 -10.34 -9.61 -5.07
N HIS A 60 -9.47 -8.65 -5.37
CA HIS A 60 -8.67 -8.62 -6.59
C HIS A 60 -7.89 -9.93 -6.79
N GLY A 61 -7.18 -10.41 -5.76
CA GLY A 61 -6.46 -11.68 -5.81
C GLY A 61 -7.37 -12.89 -6.01
N MET A 62 -8.51 -12.94 -5.32
CA MET A 62 -9.49 -14.03 -5.46
C MET A 62 -10.11 -14.09 -6.86
N LEU A 63 -10.38 -12.93 -7.47
CA LEU A 63 -10.95 -12.87 -8.82
C LEU A 63 -10.01 -13.45 -9.88
N LEU A 64 -8.68 -13.41 -9.68
CA LEU A 64 -7.71 -14.03 -10.59
C LEU A 64 -7.91 -15.54 -10.73
N HIS A 65 -8.46 -16.20 -9.69
CA HIS A 65 -8.75 -17.63 -9.76
C HIS A 65 -9.92 -17.95 -10.71
N PHE A 66 -10.87 -17.03 -10.82
CA PHE A 66 -12.07 -17.17 -11.64
C PHE A 66 -11.94 -16.51 -13.02
N ASP A 67 -10.78 -15.94 -13.35
CA ASP A 67 -10.54 -15.35 -14.65
C ASP A 67 -10.49 -16.42 -15.75
N THR A 68 -11.18 -16.18 -16.86
CA THR A 68 -11.19 -17.11 -18.00
C THR A 68 -10.07 -16.83 -18.99
N TYR A 69 -9.43 -15.65 -18.91
CA TYR A 69 -8.33 -15.26 -19.80
C TYR A 69 -6.97 -15.76 -19.30
N GLN A 70 -6.64 -15.48 -18.03
CA GLN A 70 -5.39 -15.92 -17.40
C GLN A 70 -5.67 -16.39 -15.96
N PRO A 71 -6.21 -17.60 -15.76
CA PRO A 71 -6.54 -18.12 -14.44
C PRO A 71 -5.28 -18.36 -13.59
N PHE A 72 -5.33 -17.95 -12.32
CA PHE A 72 -4.31 -18.26 -11.33
C PHE A 72 -4.75 -19.40 -10.41
N ARG A 73 -3.81 -20.25 -10.01
CA ARG A 73 -4.01 -21.23 -8.94
C ARG A 73 -3.90 -20.54 -7.58
N TRP A 74 -4.54 -21.10 -6.56
CA TRP A 74 -4.43 -20.59 -5.18
C TRP A 74 -2.98 -20.45 -4.69
N THR A 75 -2.11 -21.39 -5.08
CA THR A 75 -0.68 -21.33 -4.78
C THR A 75 0.00 -20.13 -5.43
N GLU A 76 -0.39 -19.76 -6.65
CA GLU A 76 0.18 -18.62 -7.38
C GLU A 76 -0.27 -17.27 -6.80
N ILE A 77 -1.39 -17.24 -6.08
CA ILE A 77 -1.93 -16.04 -5.41
C ILE A 77 -1.22 -15.81 -4.07
N PHE A 78 -1.08 -16.87 -3.26
CA PHE A 78 -0.62 -16.74 -1.86
C PHE A 78 0.88 -17.02 -1.64
N ILE A 79 1.57 -17.66 -2.59
CA ILE A 79 3.00 -17.96 -2.49
C ILE A 79 3.78 -17.06 -3.47
N PRO A 80 4.67 -16.17 -2.98
CA PRO A 80 5.49 -15.36 -3.85
C PRO A 80 6.29 -16.22 -4.85
N PHE A 81 6.41 -15.75 -6.09
CA PHE A 81 7.15 -16.42 -7.18
C PHE A 81 6.58 -17.75 -7.68
N ALA A 82 5.44 -18.22 -7.15
CA ALA A 82 4.78 -19.42 -7.64
C ALA A 82 4.09 -19.22 -9.00
N ALA A 83 3.73 -17.98 -9.34
CA ALA A 83 3.05 -17.64 -10.59
C ALA A 83 3.88 -17.98 -11.84
N SER A 84 3.25 -18.68 -12.76
CA SER A 84 3.78 -18.95 -14.12
C SER A 84 3.76 -17.68 -14.99
N TYR A 85 2.68 -16.90 -14.91
CA TYR A 85 2.53 -15.64 -15.61
C TYR A 85 3.23 -14.49 -14.88
N LYS A 86 4.11 -13.75 -15.59
CA LYS A 86 4.86 -12.58 -15.10
C LYS A 86 5.34 -12.75 -13.65
N LYS A 87 6.12 -13.81 -13.41
CA LYS A 87 6.53 -14.30 -12.09
C LYS A 87 6.94 -13.21 -11.10
N VAL A 88 7.83 -12.30 -11.50
CA VAL A 88 8.35 -11.24 -10.61
C VAL A 88 7.27 -10.20 -10.28
N PRO A 89 6.60 -9.54 -11.24
CA PRO A 89 5.46 -8.66 -10.94
C PRO A 89 4.39 -9.33 -10.08
N SER A 90 4.01 -10.58 -10.37
CA SER A 90 3.02 -11.32 -9.59
C SER A 90 3.47 -11.50 -8.13
N ALA A 91 4.74 -11.86 -7.90
CA ALA A 91 5.31 -11.99 -6.56
C ALA A 91 5.23 -10.67 -5.76
N LEU A 92 5.43 -9.51 -6.40
CA LEU A 92 5.28 -8.21 -5.73
C LEU A 92 3.87 -7.99 -5.20
N GLY A 93 2.84 -8.43 -5.94
CA GLY A 93 1.44 -8.36 -5.50
C GLY A 93 1.18 -9.23 -4.27
N THR A 94 1.65 -10.49 -4.30
CA THR A 94 1.56 -11.40 -3.15
C THR A 94 2.28 -10.84 -1.92
N VAL A 95 3.51 -10.32 -2.09
CA VAL A 95 4.28 -9.70 -0.99
C VAL A 95 3.56 -8.46 -0.46
N THR A 96 3.00 -7.61 -1.32
CA THR A 96 2.19 -6.45 -0.91
C THR A 96 1.02 -6.86 -0.03
N GLY A 97 0.24 -7.86 -0.44
CA GLY A 97 -0.87 -8.39 0.34
C GLY A 97 -0.42 -8.97 1.68
N GLY A 98 0.68 -9.73 1.70
CA GLY A 98 1.25 -10.30 2.92
C GLY A 98 1.75 -9.23 3.91
N LEU A 99 2.46 -8.21 3.42
CA LEU A 99 2.91 -7.09 4.27
C LEU A 99 1.72 -6.33 4.85
N LEU A 100 0.69 -6.06 4.04
CA LEU A 100 -0.51 -5.37 4.51
C LEU A 100 -1.26 -6.19 5.56
N PHE A 101 -1.37 -7.52 5.37
CA PHE A 101 -1.94 -8.42 6.37
C PHE A 101 -1.19 -8.35 7.71
N ILE A 102 0.15 -8.41 7.66
CA ILE A 102 0.99 -8.27 8.87
C ILE A 102 0.73 -6.92 9.56
N VAL A 103 0.68 -5.82 8.81
CA VAL A 103 0.42 -4.48 9.37
C VAL A 103 -0.94 -4.42 10.06
N LEU A 104 -2.00 -4.95 9.44
CA LEU A 104 -3.35 -4.91 9.99
C LEU A 104 -3.47 -5.75 11.26
N VAL A 105 -3.04 -7.01 11.21
CA VAL A 105 -3.08 -7.91 12.38
C VAL A 105 -2.28 -7.32 13.55
N THR A 106 -1.07 -6.83 13.28
CA THR A 106 -0.22 -6.27 14.35
C THR A 106 -0.75 -4.96 14.91
N THR A 107 -1.45 -4.17 14.09
CA THR A 107 -2.08 -2.91 14.54
C THR A 107 -3.31 -3.17 15.40
N ASP A 108 -4.13 -4.16 15.06
CA ASP A 108 -5.26 -4.59 15.89
C ASP A 108 -4.79 -5.21 17.21
N MET A 109 -3.70 -5.97 17.15
CA MET A 109 -3.08 -6.59 18.33
C MET A 109 -2.16 -5.63 19.11
N ARG A 110 -2.11 -4.34 18.75
CA ARG A 110 -1.23 -3.30 19.35
C ARG A 110 -1.09 -3.37 20.88
N LYS A 111 -2.17 -3.66 21.61
CA LYS A 111 -2.17 -3.73 23.08
C LYS A 111 -1.32 -4.88 23.64
N ARG A 112 -1.02 -5.89 22.82
CA ARG A 112 -0.21 -7.08 23.17
C ARG A 112 1.24 -6.99 22.69
N LEU A 113 1.62 -5.93 21.98
CA LEU A 113 2.96 -5.76 21.41
C LEU A 113 3.70 -4.62 22.12
N SER A 114 5.04 -4.72 22.16
CA SER A 114 5.86 -3.58 22.56
C SER A 114 5.72 -2.45 21.54
N ARG A 115 5.78 -1.19 22.03
CA ARG A 115 5.67 0.00 21.16
C ARG A 115 6.71 0.02 20.04
N LYS A 116 7.93 -0.48 20.32
CA LYS A 116 9.03 -0.56 19.33
C LYS A 116 8.71 -1.57 18.23
N LEU A 117 8.31 -2.79 18.60
CA LEU A 117 7.98 -3.83 17.64
C LEU A 117 6.78 -3.43 16.77
N TRP A 118 5.70 -2.95 17.38
CA TRP A 118 4.53 -2.46 16.65
C TRP A 118 4.92 -1.37 15.64
N LYS A 119 5.76 -0.41 16.02
CA LYS A 119 6.19 0.66 15.11
C LYS A 119 7.00 0.13 13.93
N VAL A 120 7.90 -0.83 14.14
CA VAL A 120 8.67 -1.45 13.05
C VAL A 120 7.74 -2.18 12.09
N LEU A 121 6.83 -3.00 12.60
CA LEU A 121 5.87 -3.75 11.78
C LEU A 121 4.90 -2.82 11.05
N HIS A 122 4.41 -1.77 11.70
CA HIS A 122 3.51 -0.80 11.09
C HIS A 122 4.20 -0.01 9.95
N LEU A 123 5.51 0.23 10.05
CA LEU A 123 6.29 0.86 8.97
C LEU A 123 6.42 -0.01 7.72
N LEU A 124 6.08 -1.30 7.77
CA LEU A 124 5.99 -2.16 6.57
C LEU A 124 4.89 -1.72 5.60
N SER A 125 3.97 -0.84 6.02
CA SER A 125 3.00 -0.20 5.13
C SER A 125 3.66 0.62 4.00
N LEU A 126 4.84 1.21 4.25
CA LEU A 126 5.59 1.96 3.25
C LEU A 126 6.11 1.09 2.10
N PRO A 127 6.89 0.01 2.35
CA PRO A 127 7.27 -0.91 1.29
C PRO A 127 6.05 -1.60 0.68
N ALA A 128 4.99 -1.93 1.43
CA ALA A 128 3.76 -2.47 0.85
C ALA A 128 3.17 -1.52 -0.22
N CYS A 129 3.06 -0.23 0.08
CA CYS A 129 2.57 0.76 -0.88
C CYS A 129 3.46 0.84 -2.12
N LEU A 130 4.78 0.86 -1.95
CA LEU A 130 5.73 0.91 -3.07
C LEU A 130 5.63 -0.35 -3.95
N LEU A 131 5.64 -1.53 -3.34
CA LEU A 131 5.56 -2.81 -4.04
C LEU A 131 4.22 -2.98 -4.75
N GLY A 132 3.11 -2.50 -4.17
CA GLY A 132 1.79 -2.51 -4.82
C GLY A 132 1.75 -1.63 -6.07
N GLY A 133 2.40 -0.47 -6.01
CA GLY A 133 2.59 0.40 -7.18
C GLY A 133 3.41 -0.27 -8.28
N LEU A 134 4.58 -0.82 -7.92
CA LEU A 134 5.46 -1.52 -8.86
C LEU A 134 4.80 -2.76 -9.48
N HIS A 135 4.06 -3.53 -8.67
CA HIS A 135 3.23 -4.65 -9.12
C HIS A 135 2.27 -4.18 -10.23
N GLY A 136 1.47 -3.15 -9.95
CA GLY A 136 0.51 -2.60 -10.90
C GLY A 136 1.15 -2.07 -12.19
N ILE A 137 2.23 -1.30 -12.06
CA ILE A 137 2.96 -0.73 -13.20
C ILE A 137 3.51 -1.84 -14.12
N TRP A 138 4.13 -2.88 -13.57
CA TRP A 138 4.81 -3.91 -14.37
C TRP A 138 3.88 -5.02 -14.87
N ILE A 139 2.80 -5.32 -14.15
CA ILE A 139 1.84 -6.36 -14.55
C ILE A 139 0.73 -5.80 -15.44
N GLY A 140 0.23 -4.60 -15.12
CA GLY A 140 -0.98 -4.02 -15.66
C GLY A 140 -0.83 -3.58 -17.11
N THR A 141 -1.74 -4.01 -17.99
CA THR A 141 -1.73 -3.58 -19.39
C THR A 141 -2.33 -2.18 -19.60
N ASP A 142 -3.04 -1.62 -18.62
CA ASP A 142 -3.55 -0.24 -18.67
C ASP A 142 -2.48 0.81 -18.36
N THR A 143 -1.30 0.41 -17.86
CA THR A 143 -0.22 1.35 -17.47
C THR A 143 0.23 2.26 -18.60
N GLY A 144 0.13 1.82 -19.85
CA GLY A 144 0.43 2.65 -21.03
C GLY A 144 -0.57 3.77 -21.29
N LYS A 145 -1.74 3.77 -20.63
CA LYS A 145 -2.74 4.84 -20.77
C LYS A 145 -2.28 6.08 -19.99
N PRO A 146 -2.29 7.28 -20.58
CA PRO A 146 -1.77 8.49 -19.93
C PRO A 146 -2.36 8.77 -18.54
N LEU A 147 -3.66 8.53 -18.35
CA LEU A 147 -4.34 8.74 -17.07
C LEU A 147 -3.84 7.77 -15.99
N ILE A 148 -3.61 6.51 -16.32
CA ILE A 148 -3.14 5.49 -15.36
C ILE A 148 -1.66 5.70 -15.04
N LEU A 149 -0.86 6.10 -16.03
CA LEU A 149 0.52 6.50 -15.81
C LEU A 149 0.61 7.72 -14.88
N ALA A 150 -0.20 8.76 -15.12
CA ALA A 150 -0.27 9.94 -14.27
C ALA A 150 -0.72 9.60 -12.84
N PHE A 151 -1.65 8.65 -12.69
CA PHE A 151 -2.08 8.13 -11.40
C PHE A 151 -0.93 7.47 -10.63
N TYR A 152 -0.15 6.57 -11.25
CA TYR A 152 1.02 5.98 -10.59
C TYR A 152 2.11 7.01 -10.30
N ALA A 153 2.41 7.89 -11.26
CA ALA A 153 3.43 8.93 -11.10
C ALA A 153 3.09 9.90 -9.96
N SER A 154 1.83 10.36 -9.87
CA SER A 154 1.40 11.29 -8.82
C SER A 154 1.43 10.64 -7.43
N THR A 155 0.90 9.42 -7.28
CA THR A 155 0.89 8.71 -6.00
C THR A 155 2.31 8.45 -5.49
N LEU A 156 3.21 7.95 -6.34
CA LEU A 156 4.62 7.71 -5.97
C LEU A 156 5.38 9.01 -5.68
N SER A 157 5.14 10.07 -6.44
CA SER A 157 5.78 11.38 -6.22
C SER A 157 5.33 12.00 -4.90
N ILE A 158 4.03 11.97 -4.58
CA ILE A 158 3.51 12.46 -3.30
C ILE A 158 4.12 11.67 -2.14
N LEU A 159 4.16 10.34 -2.25
CA LEU A 159 4.77 9.49 -1.22
C LEU A 159 6.24 9.85 -1.00
N PHE A 160 7.01 10.00 -2.08
CA PHE A 160 8.42 10.37 -2.02
C PHE A 160 8.62 11.73 -1.34
N VAL A 161 7.89 12.77 -1.78
CA VAL A 161 7.98 14.12 -1.19
C VAL A 161 7.67 14.09 0.31
N LEU A 162 6.59 13.42 0.73
CA LEU A 162 6.23 13.34 2.15
C LEU A 162 7.27 12.60 3.00
N LEU A 163 7.90 11.56 2.45
CA LEU A 163 8.99 10.86 3.13
C LEU A 163 10.24 11.75 3.28
N VAL A 164 10.59 12.51 2.25
CA VAL A 164 11.69 13.49 2.31
C VAL A 164 11.40 14.56 3.35
N LEU A 165 10.21 15.17 3.33
CA LEU A 165 9.81 16.19 4.32
C LEU A 165 9.86 15.63 5.75
N ARG A 166 9.39 14.39 5.96
CA ARG A 166 9.43 13.73 7.26
C ARG A 166 10.87 13.45 7.72
N PHE A 167 11.74 13.05 6.81
CA PHE A 167 13.15 12.81 7.12
C PHE A 167 13.85 14.12 7.53
N MET A 168 13.62 15.21 6.78
CA MET A 168 14.16 16.53 7.08
C MET A 168 13.68 17.06 8.44
N ALA A 169 12.40 16.90 8.77
CA ALA A 169 11.82 17.36 10.03
C ALA A 169 12.31 16.55 11.26
N ASN A 170 12.81 15.33 11.07
CA ASN A 170 13.29 14.47 12.14
C ASN A 170 14.82 14.48 12.31
N GLN A 171 15.54 15.35 11.59
CA GLN A 171 16.97 15.50 11.83
C GLN A 171 17.19 16.19 13.18
N PRO A 172 18.06 15.66 14.06
CA PRO A 172 18.40 16.33 15.31
C PRO A 172 19.03 17.68 14.97
N ALA A 173 18.51 18.76 15.58
CA ALA A 173 19.09 20.09 15.41
C ALA A 173 20.61 20.00 15.66
N LYS A 174 21.41 20.43 14.68
CA LYS A 174 22.88 20.53 14.83
C LYS A 174 23.14 21.36 16.09
N LYS A 175 23.70 20.75 17.15
CA LYS A 175 24.19 21.48 18.32
C LYS A 175 25.28 22.45 17.83
N THR A 176 24.93 23.71 17.60
CA THR A 176 25.92 24.78 17.41
C THR A 176 26.67 24.90 18.72
N ARG A 177 27.87 24.34 18.77
CA ARG A 177 28.81 24.50 19.87
C ARG A 177 29.22 25.97 19.87
N LYS A 178 28.65 26.78 20.78
CA LYS A 178 29.23 28.09 21.12
C LYS A 178 30.62 27.80 21.71
N VAL A 179 31.66 28.25 21.02
CA VAL A 179 33.04 28.35 21.51
C VAL A 179 33.13 29.61 22.35
#